data_AF-A0A7X9KNF4-F1
#
_entry.id   AF-A0A7X9KNF4-F1
#
_cell.length_a   1.000
_cell.length_b   1.000
_cell.length_c   1.000
_cell.angle_alpha   90.00
_cell.angle_beta   90.00
_cell.angle_gamma   90.00
#
_symmetry.space_group_name_H-M   'P 1'
#
loop_
_entity.id
_entity.type
_entity.pdbx_description
1 polymer ?
#
loop_
_entity_poly.entity_id
_entity_poly.type
_entity_poly.pdbx_seq_one_letter_code
_entity_poly.pdbx_strand_id
1 'polypeptide(L)'
;MPGYISNGNTPEGIFRMDGFEVSNNAFIGPSVNVQMQMPFEDKASHFYKEVNKVDSVWEKEDYKKLLPQNFQNYYPVYQAYFAGMLGRTEIIAHGSTVNPQFYTGEIYYPFTPTAGCLVTKETWSEETGKLQYSDQYSLVEMLRKSGGAKGYAIVININDEQRPVTLPDVLPYLEKN
;
A
#
# COMPACT_ATOMS: atom_id res chain seq x y z
N MET A 1 -1.08 -14.53 6.13
CA MET A 1 0.17 -15.17 5.65
C MET A 1 1.34 -14.23 5.90
N PRO A 2 2.59 -14.72 6.05
CA PRO A 2 3.75 -13.85 6.30
C PRO A 2 3.98 -12.83 5.18
N GLY A 3 4.38 -11.60 5.53
CA GLY A 3 4.55 -10.51 4.55
C GLY A 3 5.87 -10.51 3.76
N TYR A 4 6.71 -11.52 3.91
CA TYR A 4 7.96 -11.64 3.16
C TYR A 4 7.91 -12.69 2.04
N ILE A 5 6.82 -13.46 1.95
CA ILE A 5 6.61 -14.43 0.87
C ILE A 5 5.74 -13.84 -0.23
N SER A 6 5.95 -14.28 -1.47
CA SER A 6 5.05 -13.96 -2.59
C SER A 6 3.62 -14.36 -2.25
N ASN A 7 2.66 -13.50 -2.61
CA ASN A 7 1.23 -13.63 -2.29
C ASN A 7 0.87 -13.60 -0.78
N GLY A 8 1.83 -13.29 0.09
CA GLY A 8 1.59 -13.08 1.52
C GLY A 8 0.90 -11.75 1.83
N ASN A 9 0.62 -11.46 3.10
CA ASN A 9 0.03 -10.18 3.50
C ASN A 9 0.93 -9.00 3.09
N THR A 10 0.39 -7.80 2.89
CA THR A 10 1.22 -6.61 2.66
C THR A 10 2.22 -6.43 3.81
N PRO A 11 3.53 -6.28 3.55
CA PRO A 11 4.49 -6.08 4.61
C PRO A 11 4.36 -4.67 5.20
N GLU A 12 4.49 -4.53 6.51
CA GLU A 12 4.58 -3.22 7.15
C GLU A 12 5.86 -2.50 6.72
N GLY A 13 5.78 -1.19 6.48
CA GLY A 13 6.92 -0.37 6.12
C GLY A 13 6.63 0.72 5.12
N ILE A 14 7.71 1.24 4.55
CA ILE A 14 7.73 2.37 3.63
C ILE A 14 7.79 1.84 2.20
N PHE A 15 6.83 2.29 1.40
CA PHE A 15 6.77 2.09 -0.04
C PHE A 15 6.93 3.45 -0.70
N ARG A 16 7.68 3.52 -1.79
CA ARG A 16 7.74 4.72 -2.60
C ARG A 16 6.61 4.69 -3.62
N MET A 17 5.81 5.74 -3.67
CA MET A 17 4.84 5.92 -4.74
C MET A 17 5.57 6.40 -6.00
N ASP A 18 5.27 5.76 -7.13
CA ASP A 18 5.91 6.02 -8.43
C ASP A 18 4.88 6.17 -9.55
N GLY A 19 3.91 7.08 -9.33
CA GLY A 19 2.90 7.40 -10.32
C GLY A 19 1.64 6.54 -10.27
N PHE A 20 0.98 6.44 -11.42
CA PHE A 20 -0.35 5.87 -11.57
C PHE A 20 -0.42 5.04 -12.84
N GLU A 21 -1.19 3.95 -12.82
CA GLU A 21 -1.40 3.09 -13.99
C GLU A 21 -2.84 2.56 -14.03
N VAL A 22 -3.23 1.93 -15.14
CA VAL A 22 -4.47 1.14 -15.25
C VAL A 22 -4.06 -0.30 -15.50
N SER A 23 -4.53 -1.22 -14.66
CA SER A 23 -4.18 -2.64 -14.81
C SER A 23 -4.95 -3.30 -15.95
N ASN A 24 -4.31 -4.24 -16.64
CA ASN A 24 -4.98 -5.17 -17.56
C ASN A 24 -5.58 -6.39 -16.83
N ASN A 25 -5.40 -6.51 -15.50
CA ASN A 25 -5.94 -7.60 -14.70
C ASN A 25 -7.44 -7.35 -14.42
N ALA A 26 -8.28 -8.30 -14.85
CA ALA A 26 -9.73 -8.20 -14.68
C ALA A 26 -10.17 -8.04 -13.22
N PHE A 27 -9.48 -8.63 -12.24
CA PHE A 27 -9.81 -8.56 -10.81
C PHE A 27 -9.48 -7.20 -10.17
N ILE A 28 -8.51 -6.50 -10.74
CA ILE A 28 -8.15 -5.13 -10.34
C ILE A 28 -9.09 -4.13 -11.03
N GLY A 29 -9.34 -4.37 -12.32
CA GLY A 29 -10.26 -3.56 -13.11
C GLY A 29 -9.64 -2.29 -13.68
N PRO A 30 -10.49 -1.45 -14.32
CA PRO A 30 -10.04 -0.31 -15.10
C PRO A 30 -9.82 0.96 -14.27
N SER A 31 -10.08 0.92 -12.96
CA SER A 31 -9.80 2.04 -12.06
C SER A 31 -8.30 2.28 -11.98
N VAL A 32 -7.91 3.56 -12.03
CA VAL A 32 -6.49 3.95 -11.92
C VAL A 32 -5.94 3.50 -10.56
N ASN A 33 -4.81 2.81 -10.56
CA ASN A 33 -4.11 2.37 -9.36
C ASN A 33 -2.96 3.34 -9.02
N VAL A 34 -2.45 3.22 -7.78
CA VAL A 34 -1.23 3.91 -7.34
C VAL A 34 -0.10 2.89 -7.41
N GLN A 35 0.90 3.19 -8.24
CA GLN A 35 2.09 2.37 -8.36
C GLN A 35 2.97 2.63 -7.14
N MET A 36 3.44 1.56 -6.49
CA MET A 36 4.34 1.66 -5.35
C MET A 36 5.47 0.65 -5.47
N GLN A 37 6.60 0.97 -4.87
CA GLN A 37 7.82 0.17 -4.89
C GLN A 37 8.33 -0.01 -3.47
N MET A 38 8.66 -1.25 -3.11
CA MET A 38 9.44 -1.55 -1.91
C MET A 38 10.92 -1.21 -2.12
N PRO A 39 11.72 -1.16 -1.03
CA PRO A 39 13.17 -1.22 -1.13
C PRO A 39 13.63 -2.36 -2.04
N PHE A 40 14.76 -2.18 -2.74
CA PHE A 40 15.36 -3.14 -3.66
C PHE A 40 14.58 -3.47 -4.95
N GLU A 41 13.36 -2.98 -5.15
CA GLU A 41 12.63 -3.17 -6.44
C GLU A 41 13.24 -2.32 -7.57
N ASP A 42 13.89 -1.21 -7.21
CA ASP A 42 14.62 -0.34 -8.12
C ASP A 42 15.92 0.12 -7.43
N LYS A 43 16.61 1.11 -8.00
CA LYS A 43 17.82 1.73 -7.47
C LYS A 43 17.56 2.41 -6.13
N ALA A 44 18.56 2.35 -5.24
CA ALA A 44 18.52 3.06 -3.98
C ALA A 44 18.37 4.58 -4.19
N SER A 45 19.07 5.19 -5.16
CA SER A 45 18.94 6.63 -5.45
C SER A 45 17.51 7.03 -5.84
N HIS A 46 16.81 6.17 -6.59
CA HIS A 46 15.41 6.33 -6.92
C HIS A 46 14.60 6.29 -5.63
N PHE A 47 14.64 5.19 -4.88
CA PHE A 47 13.87 5.03 -3.65
C PHE A 47 14.06 6.18 -2.65
N TYR A 48 15.29 6.54 -2.31
CA TYR A 48 15.58 7.61 -1.35
C TYR A 48 15.46 9.03 -1.93
N LYS A 49 15.29 9.16 -3.26
CA LYS A 49 15.32 10.45 -3.99
C LYS A 49 16.64 11.22 -3.79
N GLU A 50 17.74 10.48 -3.74
CA GLU A 50 19.09 11.00 -3.49
C GLU A 50 19.98 10.76 -4.71
N VAL A 51 20.25 11.83 -5.49
CA VAL A 51 21.01 11.75 -6.76
C VAL A 51 22.45 11.26 -6.57
N ASN A 52 23.05 11.53 -5.41
CA ASN A 52 24.45 11.16 -5.11
C ASN A 52 24.57 9.80 -4.40
N LYS A 53 23.47 9.07 -4.22
CA LYS A 53 23.50 7.76 -3.59
C LYS A 53 24.04 6.72 -4.57
N VAL A 54 24.94 5.87 -4.10
CA VAL A 54 25.45 4.76 -4.90
C VAL A 54 24.35 3.71 -5.07
N ASP A 55 23.89 3.52 -6.31
CA ASP A 55 22.70 2.72 -6.65
C ASP A 55 22.73 1.27 -6.16
N SER A 56 23.91 0.66 -6.08
CA SER A 56 24.10 -0.75 -5.72
C SER A 56 24.20 -1.00 -4.21
N VAL A 57 24.26 0.05 -3.39
CA VAL A 57 24.45 -0.07 -1.94
C VAL A 57 23.17 0.29 -1.21
N TRP A 58 22.53 -0.73 -0.67
CA TRP A 58 21.38 -0.59 0.23
C TRP A 58 21.83 -0.80 1.67
N GLU A 59 21.74 0.25 2.48
CA GLU A 59 22.03 0.16 3.92
C GLU A 59 20.75 0.29 4.73
N LYS A 60 20.57 -0.60 5.71
CA LYS A 60 19.41 -0.54 6.62
C LYS A 60 19.37 0.77 7.40
N GLU A 61 20.52 1.35 7.71
CA GLU A 61 20.59 2.64 8.41
C GLU A 61 20.03 3.80 7.59
N ASP A 62 20.08 3.74 6.25
CA ASP A 62 19.45 4.77 5.41
C ASP A 62 17.93 4.66 5.42
N TYR A 63 17.41 3.43 5.37
CA TYR A 63 15.98 3.19 5.57
C TYR A 63 15.51 3.70 6.94
N LYS A 64 16.30 3.45 7.98
CA LYS A 64 16.00 3.91 9.35
C LYS A 64 15.96 5.43 9.47
N LYS A 65 16.73 6.18 8.68
CA LYS A 65 16.69 7.66 8.65
C LYS A 65 15.37 8.21 8.10
N LEU A 66 14.59 7.42 7.36
CA LEU A 66 13.25 7.83 6.91
C LEU A 66 12.21 7.81 8.04
N LEU A 67 12.51 7.15 9.17
CA LEU A 67 11.59 6.94 10.27
C LEU A 67 11.83 7.97 11.39
N PRO A 68 10.76 8.46 12.05
CA PRO A 68 10.88 9.20 13.30
C PRO A 68 11.66 8.41 14.36
N GLN A 69 12.43 9.10 15.21
CA GLN A 69 13.33 8.45 16.18
C GLN A 69 12.62 7.42 17.08
N ASN A 70 11.40 7.73 17.54
CA ASN A 70 10.59 6.83 18.36
C ASN A 70 10.06 5.61 17.60
N PHE A 71 10.10 5.63 16.26
CA PHE A 71 9.64 4.54 15.40
C PHE A 71 10.77 3.65 14.88
N GLN A 72 12.03 4.09 15.01
CA GLN A 72 13.20 3.35 14.53
C GLN A 72 13.39 1.98 15.21
N ASN A 73 12.86 1.80 16.42
CA ASN A 73 12.94 0.53 17.16
C ASN A 73 11.68 -0.35 16.97
N TYR A 74 10.67 0.11 16.22
CA TYR A 74 9.49 -0.69 15.90
C TYR A 74 9.82 -1.64 14.74
N TYR A 75 10.25 -2.86 15.09
CA TYR A 75 10.72 -3.86 14.12
C TYR A 75 9.77 -4.14 12.94
N PRO A 76 8.43 -4.14 13.09
CA PRO A 76 7.54 -4.43 11.97
C PRO A 76 7.67 -3.47 10.79
N VAL A 77 8.03 -2.20 10.99
CA VAL A 77 8.19 -1.23 9.87
C VAL A 77 9.34 -1.56 8.92
N TYR A 78 10.20 -2.53 9.27
CA TYR A 78 11.28 -3.02 8.41
C TYR A 78 10.85 -4.22 7.56
N GLN A 79 9.61 -4.72 7.67
CA GLN A 79 9.16 -5.86 6.88
C GLN A 79 9.23 -5.56 5.39
N ALA A 80 8.83 -4.37 4.93
CA ALA A 80 8.91 -4.00 3.51
C ALA A 80 10.36 -3.98 3.01
N TYR A 81 11.29 -3.49 3.84
CA TYR A 81 12.73 -3.53 3.54
C TYR A 81 13.23 -4.96 3.34
N PHE A 82 12.92 -5.86 4.28
CA PHE A 82 13.35 -7.25 4.19
C PHE A 82 12.63 -8.04 3.11
N ALA A 83 11.34 -7.78 2.87
CA ALA A 83 10.57 -8.41 1.81
C ALA A 83 11.15 -8.06 0.43
N GLY A 84 11.43 -6.78 0.20
CA GLY A 84 12.08 -6.32 -1.03
C GLY A 84 13.49 -6.89 -1.20
N MET A 85 14.29 -6.92 -0.13
CA MET A 85 15.61 -7.58 -0.13
C MET A 85 15.55 -9.07 -0.50
N LEU A 86 14.46 -9.75 -0.14
CA LEU A 86 14.20 -11.15 -0.49
C LEU A 86 13.58 -11.32 -1.89
N GLY A 87 13.45 -10.24 -2.66
CA GLY A 87 12.95 -10.26 -4.04
C GLY A 87 11.43 -10.19 -4.17
N ARG A 88 10.70 -9.81 -3.12
CA ARG A 88 9.28 -9.50 -3.24
C ARG A 88 9.13 -8.16 -4.00
N THR A 89 8.13 -8.08 -4.88
CA THR A 89 7.90 -6.92 -5.73
C THR A 89 6.41 -6.62 -5.93
N GLU A 90 6.10 -5.55 -6.66
CA GLU A 90 4.78 -5.28 -7.28
C GLU A 90 3.62 -5.10 -6.29
N ILE A 91 3.90 -4.49 -5.13
CA ILE A 91 2.84 -4.09 -4.20
C ILE A 91 2.29 -2.73 -4.63
N ILE A 92 1.04 -2.71 -5.12
CA ILE A 92 0.34 -1.49 -5.54
C ILE A 92 -0.91 -1.24 -4.68
N ALA A 93 -1.46 -0.03 -4.73
CA ALA A 93 -2.77 0.27 -4.14
C ALA A 93 -3.82 0.39 -5.24
N HIS A 94 -4.85 -0.45 -5.20
CA HIS A 94 -5.81 -0.57 -6.29
C HIS A 94 -7.24 -0.82 -5.82
N GLY A 95 -8.21 -0.60 -6.72
CA GLY A 95 -9.61 -0.99 -6.52
C GLY A 95 -9.84 -2.47 -6.85
N SER A 96 -11.08 -2.94 -6.82
CA SER A 96 -11.36 -4.34 -7.19
C SER A 96 -12.71 -4.46 -7.87
N THR A 97 -12.76 -5.29 -8.92
CA THR A 97 -14.01 -5.69 -9.59
C THR A 97 -14.64 -6.93 -8.94
N VAL A 98 -13.93 -7.57 -8.02
CA VAL A 98 -14.43 -8.74 -7.30
C VAL A 98 -15.56 -8.29 -6.40
N ASN A 99 -16.71 -8.97 -6.47
CA ASN A 99 -17.85 -8.68 -5.62
C ASN A 99 -17.50 -8.99 -4.14
N PRO A 100 -17.42 -7.98 -3.24
CA PRO A 100 -17.02 -8.21 -1.85
C PRO A 100 -18.05 -9.02 -1.03
N GLN A 101 -19.27 -9.20 -1.55
CA GLN A 101 -20.36 -9.89 -0.87
C GLN A 101 -20.05 -11.38 -0.70
N PHE A 102 -19.18 -11.95 -1.54
CA PHE A 102 -18.67 -13.32 -1.38
C PHE A 102 -17.85 -13.51 -0.10
N TYR A 103 -17.40 -12.42 0.53
CA TYR A 103 -16.59 -12.43 1.75
C TYR A 103 -17.35 -11.85 2.95
N THR A 104 -18.68 -11.83 2.90
CA THR A 104 -19.50 -11.39 4.04
C THR A 104 -19.19 -12.23 5.28
N GLY A 105 -18.84 -11.56 6.39
CA GLY A 105 -18.47 -12.21 7.65
C GLY A 105 -16.97 -12.41 7.86
N GLU A 106 -16.14 -12.15 6.84
CA GLU A 106 -14.69 -12.17 6.96
C GLU A 106 -14.15 -10.92 7.66
N ILE A 107 -13.01 -11.04 8.35
CA ILE A 107 -12.40 -9.94 9.13
C ILE A 107 -11.94 -8.75 8.29
N TYR A 108 -11.80 -8.95 6.98
CA TYR A 108 -11.39 -7.92 6.02
C TYR A 108 -12.57 -7.37 5.21
N TYR A 109 -13.79 -7.87 5.42
CA TYR A 109 -14.99 -7.26 4.82
C TYR A 109 -15.11 -5.80 5.31
N PRO A 110 -15.33 -4.80 4.42
CA PRO A 110 -15.95 -4.88 3.09
C PRO A 110 -14.97 -4.95 1.90
N PHE A 111 -13.73 -5.37 2.13
CA PHE A 111 -12.69 -5.47 1.09
C PHE A 111 -12.55 -6.90 0.53
N THR A 112 -11.67 -7.06 -0.46
CA THR A 112 -11.39 -8.34 -1.14
C THR A 112 -9.90 -8.72 -0.99
N PRO A 113 -9.54 -10.01 -1.00
CA PRO A 113 -8.14 -10.43 -0.92
C PRO A 113 -7.38 -10.12 -2.23
N THR A 114 -6.12 -9.71 -2.12
CA THR A 114 -5.34 -9.12 -3.24
C THR A 114 -3.91 -9.66 -3.39
N ALA A 115 -3.65 -10.87 -2.92
CA ALA A 115 -2.30 -11.47 -2.97
C ALA A 115 -1.19 -10.54 -2.41
N GLY A 116 -1.55 -9.66 -1.46
CA GLY A 116 -0.62 -8.78 -0.76
C GLY A 116 -0.58 -7.33 -1.24
N CYS A 117 -1.30 -6.95 -2.29
CA CYS A 117 -1.49 -5.55 -2.63
C CYS A 117 -2.43 -4.85 -1.64
N LEU A 118 -2.41 -3.51 -1.62
CA LEU A 118 -3.41 -2.74 -0.88
C LEU A 118 -4.68 -2.61 -1.72
N VAL A 119 -5.84 -2.77 -1.09
CA VAL A 119 -7.14 -2.70 -1.77
C VAL A 119 -8.00 -1.62 -1.16
N THR A 120 -8.74 -0.92 -2.02
CA THR A 120 -9.78 0.01 -1.62
C THR A 120 -11.15 -0.53 -2.04
N LYS A 121 -12.22 -0.06 -1.39
CA LYS A 121 -13.56 -0.53 -1.70
C LYS A 121 -14.02 0.03 -3.04
N GLU A 122 -14.50 -0.86 -3.89
CA GLU A 122 -15.27 -0.50 -5.07
C GLU A 122 -16.53 -1.34 -5.17
N THR A 123 -17.58 -0.78 -5.75
CA THR A 123 -18.80 -1.52 -6.08
C THR A 123 -19.15 -1.32 -7.53
N TRP A 124 -19.51 -2.41 -8.19
CA TRP A 124 -19.82 -2.46 -9.61
C TRP A 124 -21.23 -3.02 -9.79
N SER A 125 -21.98 -2.46 -10.74
CA SER A 125 -23.31 -2.93 -11.09
C SER A 125 -23.20 -4.28 -11.79
N GLU A 126 -23.80 -5.33 -11.24
CA GLU A 126 -23.87 -6.64 -11.90
C GLU A 126 -24.68 -6.61 -13.20
N GLU A 127 -25.68 -5.72 -13.29
CA GLU A 127 -26.54 -5.56 -14.47
C GLU A 127 -25.83 -4.85 -15.63
N THR A 128 -25.04 -3.81 -15.34
CA THR A 128 -24.47 -2.93 -16.38
C THR A 128 -22.95 -3.02 -16.50
N GLY A 129 -22.27 -3.69 -15.56
CA GLY A 129 -20.82 -3.72 -15.45
C GLY A 129 -20.18 -2.37 -15.09
N LYS A 130 -20.98 -1.35 -14.75
CA LYS A 130 -20.48 0.01 -14.49
C LYS A 130 -20.08 0.20 -13.04
N LEU A 131 -19.01 0.97 -12.83
CA LEU A 131 -18.58 1.43 -11.51
C LEU A 131 -19.68 2.27 -10.86
N GLN A 132 -20.06 1.92 -9.63
CA GLN A 132 -21.05 2.65 -8.82
C GLN A 132 -20.39 3.47 -7.71
N TYR A 133 -19.31 2.94 -7.11
CA TYR A 133 -18.59 3.58 -6.01
C TYR A 133 -17.10 3.20 -6.08
N SER A 134 -16.20 4.14 -5.77
CA SER A 134 -14.76 3.88 -5.73
C SER A 134 -14.00 4.77 -4.73
N ASP A 135 -13.52 4.14 -3.66
CA ASP A 135 -12.51 4.74 -2.79
C ASP A 135 -11.17 4.89 -3.52
N GLN A 136 -10.87 3.99 -4.47
CA GLN A 136 -9.66 4.07 -5.29
C GLN A 136 -9.60 5.38 -6.08
N TYR A 137 -10.69 5.72 -6.75
CA TYR A 137 -10.82 6.95 -7.52
C TYR A 137 -10.61 8.17 -6.62
N SER A 138 -11.24 8.16 -5.43
CA SER A 138 -11.11 9.23 -4.44
C SER A 138 -9.66 9.39 -3.96
N LEU A 139 -8.97 8.28 -3.68
CA LEU A 139 -7.55 8.26 -3.29
C LEU A 139 -6.66 8.85 -4.40
N VAL A 140 -6.84 8.41 -5.65
CA VAL A 140 -6.05 8.89 -6.79
C VAL A 140 -6.28 10.38 -7.03
N GLU A 141 -7.53 10.84 -7.01
CA GLU A 141 -7.85 12.25 -7.20
C GLU A 141 -7.29 13.13 -6.09
N MET A 142 -7.32 12.65 -4.84
CA MET A 142 -6.67 13.33 -3.73
C MET A 142 -5.15 13.43 -4.01
N LEU A 143 -4.49 12.33 -4.36
CA LEU A 143 -3.04 12.33 -4.58
C LEU A 143 -2.64 13.28 -5.72
N ARG A 144 -3.42 13.32 -6.80
CA ARG A 144 -3.23 14.28 -7.90
C ARG A 144 -3.31 15.71 -7.41
N LYS A 145 -4.33 16.05 -6.61
CA LYS A 145 -4.49 17.39 -6.02
C LYS A 145 -3.34 17.77 -5.09
N SER A 146 -2.73 16.78 -4.43
CA SER A 146 -1.58 16.97 -3.52
C SER A 146 -0.21 16.98 -4.21
N GLY A 147 -0.15 17.01 -5.54
CA GLY A 147 1.11 17.07 -6.31
C GLY A 147 1.55 15.74 -6.94
N GLY A 148 0.71 14.71 -6.85
CA GLY A 148 0.87 13.40 -7.47
C GLY A 148 1.48 12.33 -6.55
N ALA A 149 1.48 11.09 -7.04
CA ALA A 149 2.06 9.92 -6.39
C ALA A 149 3.60 9.95 -6.48
N LYS A 150 4.24 10.87 -5.73
CA LYS A 150 5.71 11.11 -5.73
C LYS A 150 6.35 11.06 -4.33
N GLY A 151 5.59 10.64 -3.34
CA GLY A 151 5.99 10.56 -1.94
C GLY A 151 6.13 9.12 -1.46
N TYR A 152 6.10 8.92 -0.14
CA TYR A 152 6.05 7.61 0.47
C TYR A 152 4.64 7.26 0.92
N ALA A 153 4.26 6.00 0.73
CA ALA A 153 3.14 5.36 1.41
C ALA A 153 3.69 4.52 2.57
N ILE A 154 3.08 4.63 3.75
CA ILE A 154 3.51 3.93 4.95
C ILE A 154 2.40 2.97 5.37
N VAL A 155 2.70 1.69 5.43
CA VAL A 155 1.79 0.63 5.88
C VAL A 155 2.20 0.20 7.27
N ILE A 156 1.30 0.33 8.24
CA ILE A 156 1.51 -0.06 9.63
C ILE A 156 0.24 -0.68 10.20
N ASN A 157 0.40 -1.65 11.09
CA ASN A 157 -0.70 -2.10 11.94
C ASN A 157 -0.84 -1.14 13.13
N ILE A 158 -2.07 -0.77 13.47
CA ILE A 158 -2.34 0.16 14.58
C ILE A 158 -2.60 -0.58 15.91
N ASN A 159 -3.11 -1.82 15.84
CA ASN A 159 -3.32 -2.74 16.96
C ASN A 159 -3.57 -4.16 16.43
N ASP A 160 -3.80 -5.13 17.32
CA ASP A 160 -4.04 -6.54 16.99
C ASP A 160 -5.54 -6.92 16.94
N GLU A 161 -6.44 -5.94 16.80
CA GLU A 161 -7.88 -6.22 16.77
C GLU A 161 -8.27 -6.99 15.50
N GLN A 162 -9.17 -7.97 15.66
CA GLN A 162 -9.62 -8.85 14.57
C GLN A 162 -10.79 -8.23 13.79
N ARG A 163 -10.63 -6.99 13.34
CA ARG A 163 -11.60 -6.24 12.53
C ARG A 163 -10.90 -5.24 11.60
N PRO A 164 -11.59 -4.73 10.56
CA PRO A 164 -11.03 -3.67 9.73
C PRO A 164 -10.74 -2.41 10.53
N VAL A 165 -9.69 -1.70 10.13
CA VAL A 165 -9.41 -0.32 10.58
C VAL A 165 -10.49 0.60 10.03
N THR A 166 -11.02 1.45 10.89
CA THR A 166 -12.05 2.44 10.60
C THR A 166 -11.54 3.85 10.87
N LEU A 167 -12.22 4.86 10.34
CA LEU A 167 -11.83 6.26 10.56
C LEU A 167 -11.72 6.64 12.05
N PRO A 168 -12.66 6.25 12.94
CA PRO A 168 -12.53 6.45 14.39
C PRO A 168 -11.25 5.90 15.01
N ASP A 169 -10.65 4.84 14.46
CA ASP A 169 -9.41 4.26 14.99
C ASP A 169 -8.20 5.16 14.72
N VAL A 170 -8.27 5.98 13.67
CA VAL A 170 -7.15 6.79 13.18
C VAL A 170 -7.24 8.23 13.67
N LEU A 171 -8.46 8.78 13.80
CA LEU A 171 -8.69 10.18 14.17
C LEU A 171 -7.94 10.63 15.44
N PRO A 172 -7.88 9.85 16.54
CA PRO A 172 -7.14 10.26 17.74
C PRO A 172 -5.65 10.52 17.53
N TYR A 173 -5.04 9.99 16.45
CA TYR A 173 -3.64 10.23 16.10
C TYR A 173 -3.44 11.44 15.18
N LEU A 174 -4.51 11.97 14.58
CA LEU A 174 -4.47 13.09 13.63
C LEU A 174 -4.91 14.41 14.28
N GLU A 175 -5.78 14.33 15.28
CA GLU A 175 -6.19 15.48 16.06
C GLU A 175 -5.04 15.94 16.95
N LYS A 176 -4.53 17.15 16.66
CA LYS A 176 -3.60 17.82 17.57
C LYS A 176 -4.36 18.17 18.85
N ASN A 177 -3.90 17.64 19.99
CA ASN A 177 -4.12 18.32 21.27
C ASN A 177 -3.47 19.71 21.23
#